data_AF-A0A3L8BLI7-F1
#
_entry.id   AF-A0A3L8BLI7-F1
#
_cell.length_a   1.000
_cell.length_b   1.000
_cell.length_c   1.000
_cell.angle_alpha   90.00
_cell.angle_beta   90.00
_cell.angle_gamma   90.00
#
_symmetry.space_group_name_H-M   'P 1'
#
loop_
_entity.id
_entity.type
_entity.pdbx_description
1 polymer ?
#
loop_
_entity_poly.entity_id
_entity_poly.type
_entity_poly.pdbx_seq_one_letter_code
_entity_poly.pdbx_strand_id
1 'polypeptide(L)'
;MKAFKQLVLLLSLFVIAACEQANIEAPASNYVDDALPPLFKVAFTGGIPASLKLQLNTATVNDAFVISESGAEASGDQLAEFIFPGRNVFRVEANGAVQQVYFYYDILGPSVHILDVDRNTNTVTGYAEDVGGVASLQLDGQPVTVAGDGSFSTAFVDQAVNQFVATDNFGYSSTTEFARKDQNFTGISARLNQGGLDFLLGVLEQELGQTDFGPIIETLPVTRVSPLPGINLNIRITQFDLDQPDIDLVVQDDETVDARIDLYDFDMGIQVWGNIFLIPLNSGAIVHFDRLLIETNYLMDIVDSDLSVALDDTSYSLQGLMVNLLIIPSYTYIDAIISGITNNLINAFEPMIVSISEKVIAPIVSDFIKDIPIELQVTVPGDGEKVNIRAVPEFLDSKDLGITVDLNTR
;
A
#
# COMPACT_ATOMS: atom_id res chain seq x y z
N MET A 1 -10.63 -41.58 63.19
CA MET A 1 -10.96 -42.44 62.04
C MET A 1 -12.03 -41.89 61.07
N LYS A 2 -12.95 -40.99 61.47
CA LYS A 2 -13.94 -40.41 60.52
C LYS A 2 -13.38 -39.30 59.60
N ALA A 3 -12.48 -38.45 60.11
CA ALA A 3 -11.88 -37.36 59.32
C ALA A 3 -10.95 -37.86 58.18
N PHE A 4 -10.22 -38.97 58.40
CA PHE A 4 -9.32 -39.53 57.39
C PHE A 4 -10.07 -40.22 56.23
N LYS A 5 -11.25 -40.79 56.49
CA LYS A 5 -12.13 -41.34 55.45
C LYS A 5 -12.82 -40.26 54.61
N GLN A 6 -13.13 -39.10 55.20
CA GLN A 6 -13.70 -37.96 54.46
C GLN A 6 -12.65 -37.25 53.60
N LEU A 7 -11.39 -37.17 54.05
CA LEU A 7 -10.30 -36.58 53.27
C LEU A 7 -9.91 -37.45 52.06
N VAL A 8 -9.90 -38.78 52.22
CA VAL A 8 -9.64 -39.72 51.12
C VAL A 8 -10.81 -39.78 50.13
N LEU A 9 -12.06 -39.59 50.58
CA LEU A 9 -13.23 -39.48 49.68
C LEU A 9 -13.23 -38.16 48.89
N LEU A 10 -12.81 -37.04 49.49
CA LEU A 10 -12.66 -35.76 48.78
C LEU A 10 -11.48 -35.78 47.80
N LEU A 11 -10.36 -36.42 48.15
CA LEU A 11 -9.21 -36.57 47.26
C LEU A 11 -9.46 -37.57 46.11
N SER A 12 -10.33 -38.57 46.31
CA SER A 12 -10.76 -39.47 45.22
C SER A 12 -11.88 -38.89 44.36
N LEU A 13 -12.63 -37.89 44.85
CA LEU A 13 -13.57 -37.09 44.05
C LEU A 13 -12.87 -36.02 43.19
N PHE A 14 -11.68 -35.55 43.58
CA PHE A 14 -10.88 -34.60 42.78
C PHE A 14 -10.00 -35.24 41.70
N VAL A 15 -9.91 -36.58 41.64
CA VAL A 15 -9.09 -37.31 40.65
C VAL A 15 -9.95 -37.95 39.53
N ILE A 16 -11.27 -37.75 39.51
CA ILE A 16 -12.18 -38.37 38.51
C ILE A 16 -12.80 -37.35 37.51
N ALA A 17 -12.42 -36.07 37.53
CA ALA A 17 -13.04 -35.07 36.63
C ALA A 17 -12.06 -34.15 35.88
N ALA A 18 -10.85 -34.62 35.57
CA ALA A 18 -10.23 -34.26 34.29
C ALA A 18 -10.74 -35.25 33.24
N CYS A 19 -12.07 -35.34 33.09
CA CYS A 19 -12.69 -36.16 32.06
C CYS A 19 -12.66 -35.29 30.80
N GLU A 20 -11.98 -35.74 29.75
CA GLU A 20 -12.05 -35.11 28.43
C GLU A 20 -13.52 -35.12 27.99
N GLN A 21 -14.22 -34.00 28.18
CA GLN A 21 -15.67 -33.90 27.93
C GLN A 21 -16.00 -33.86 26.45
N ALA A 22 -15.03 -33.49 25.62
CA ALA A 22 -15.10 -33.61 24.17
C ALA A 22 -13.75 -34.11 23.65
N ASN A 23 -13.77 -35.15 22.82
CA ASN A 23 -12.59 -35.73 22.20
C ASN A 23 -12.71 -35.71 20.67
N ILE A 24 -11.70 -35.18 19.97
CA ILE A 24 -11.62 -35.25 18.51
C ILE A 24 -11.26 -36.68 18.10
N GLU A 25 -12.17 -37.35 17.38
CA GLU A 25 -11.95 -38.69 16.83
C GLU A 25 -11.51 -38.63 15.35
N ALA A 26 -11.96 -37.63 14.61
CA ALA A 26 -11.60 -37.40 13.22
C ALA A 26 -11.54 -35.90 12.89
N PRO A 27 -10.61 -35.45 12.03
CA PRO A 27 -9.51 -36.23 11.45
C PRO A 27 -8.48 -36.67 12.49
N ALA A 28 -7.70 -37.72 12.16
CA ALA A 28 -6.59 -38.15 13.00
C ALA A 28 -5.51 -37.05 13.06
N SER A 29 -4.77 -36.99 14.17
CA SER A 29 -3.65 -36.05 14.30
C SER A 29 -2.59 -36.32 13.24
N ASN A 30 -2.17 -35.26 12.55
CA ASN A 30 -1.26 -35.28 11.40
C ASN A 30 -1.75 -36.13 10.23
N TYR A 31 -3.07 -36.21 10.01
CA TYR A 31 -3.63 -36.74 8.77
C TYR A 31 -3.14 -35.92 7.57
N VAL A 32 -2.74 -36.59 6.49
CA VAL A 32 -2.26 -35.98 5.23
C VAL A 32 -2.95 -36.70 4.08
N ASP A 33 -3.59 -35.95 3.18
CA ASP A 33 -4.32 -36.49 2.04
C ASP A 33 -4.53 -35.39 0.98
N ASP A 34 -4.69 -35.78 -0.28
CA ASP A 34 -5.03 -34.89 -1.39
C ASP A 34 -6.54 -34.69 -1.56
N ALA A 35 -7.34 -35.38 -0.75
CA ALA A 35 -8.76 -35.15 -0.58
C ALA A 35 -9.07 -34.42 0.74
N LEU A 36 -10.20 -33.72 0.77
CA LEU A 36 -10.74 -33.20 2.03
C LEU A 36 -11.01 -34.36 3.01
N PRO A 37 -10.77 -34.18 4.33
CA PRO A 37 -11.10 -35.20 5.30
C PRO A 37 -12.57 -35.61 5.17
N PRO A 38 -12.88 -36.91 5.00
CA PRO A 38 -14.25 -37.34 4.72
C PRO A 38 -15.20 -37.07 5.89
N LEU A 39 -14.66 -36.96 7.12
CA LEU A 39 -15.43 -36.79 8.34
C LEU A 39 -14.65 -35.97 9.38
N PHE A 40 -15.36 -35.05 10.02
CA PHE A 40 -14.98 -34.39 11.25
C PHE A 40 -15.89 -34.92 12.36
N LYS A 41 -15.29 -35.44 13.43
CA LYS A 41 -16.04 -36.09 14.51
C LYS A 41 -15.48 -35.75 15.87
N VAL A 42 -16.38 -35.34 16.75
CA VAL A 42 -16.09 -35.06 18.16
C VAL A 42 -17.01 -35.91 19.03
N ALA A 43 -16.44 -36.75 19.89
CA ALA A 43 -17.21 -37.55 20.85
C ALA A 43 -17.37 -36.78 22.17
N PHE A 44 -18.56 -36.84 22.78
CA PHE A 44 -18.81 -36.23 24.09
C PHE A 44 -18.89 -37.25 25.21
N THR A 45 -18.35 -36.92 26.38
CA THR A 45 -18.55 -37.71 27.60
C THR A 45 -19.55 -37.00 28.53
N GLY A 46 -20.78 -37.51 28.59
CA GLY A 46 -21.81 -37.02 29.51
C GLY A 46 -22.81 -36.00 28.94
N GLY A 47 -23.03 -35.98 27.62
CA GLY A 47 -24.01 -35.11 26.95
C GLY A 47 -23.37 -33.91 26.24
N ILE A 48 -24.21 -33.03 25.67
CA ILE A 48 -23.73 -31.84 24.93
C ILE A 48 -23.10 -30.84 25.91
N PRO A 49 -21.82 -30.46 25.74
CA PRO A 49 -21.17 -29.47 26.61
C PRO A 49 -21.82 -28.08 26.50
N ALA A 50 -22.08 -27.42 27.62
CA ALA A 50 -22.76 -26.12 27.65
C ALA A 50 -21.97 -25.00 26.96
N SER A 51 -20.64 -25.07 26.95
CA SER A 51 -19.77 -24.10 26.27
C SER A 51 -19.09 -24.66 25.02
N LEU A 52 -19.74 -25.62 24.33
CA LEU A 52 -19.18 -26.26 23.15
C LEU A 52 -18.86 -25.23 22.05
N LYS A 53 -17.60 -25.16 21.66
CA LYS A 53 -17.14 -24.38 20.51
C LYS A 53 -16.31 -25.27 19.60
N LEU A 54 -16.74 -25.37 18.35
CA LEU A 54 -16.05 -26.08 17.28
C LEU A 54 -15.40 -25.03 16.39
N GLN A 55 -14.09 -25.12 16.21
CA GLN A 55 -13.33 -24.18 15.40
C GLN A 55 -12.51 -24.93 14.37
N LEU A 56 -12.56 -24.44 13.14
CA LEU A 56 -11.71 -24.90 12.05
C LEU A 56 -10.89 -23.69 11.59
N ASN A 57 -9.58 -23.80 11.74
CA ASN A 57 -8.65 -22.68 11.64
C ASN A 57 -9.09 -21.53 12.56
N THR A 58 -9.43 -20.36 12.01
CA THR A 58 -9.93 -19.20 12.78
C THR A 58 -11.46 -19.13 12.83
N ALA A 59 -12.17 -19.92 12.01
CA ALA A 59 -13.62 -19.88 11.90
C ALA A 59 -14.28 -20.71 13.00
N THR A 60 -15.42 -20.22 13.51
CA THR A 60 -16.29 -21.01 14.39
C THR A 60 -17.31 -21.72 13.50
N VAL A 61 -17.37 -23.05 13.58
CA VAL A 61 -18.09 -23.90 12.62
C VAL A 61 -19.21 -24.72 13.26
N ASN A 62 -19.67 -24.34 14.46
CA ASN A 62 -20.73 -25.06 15.19
C ASN A 62 -21.96 -25.36 14.31
N ASP A 63 -22.39 -24.41 13.47
CA ASP A 63 -23.60 -24.53 12.66
C ASP A 63 -23.48 -25.53 11.51
N ALA A 64 -22.25 -25.90 11.14
CA ALA A 64 -21.99 -26.91 10.11
C ALA A 64 -22.08 -28.35 10.66
N PHE A 65 -22.08 -28.52 11.99
CA PHE A 65 -22.10 -29.83 12.64
C PHE A 65 -23.51 -30.25 13.03
N VAL A 66 -23.81 -31.53 12.82
CA VAL A 66 -24.95 -32.20 13.43
C VAL A 66 -24.56 -32.60 14.85
N ILE A 67 -25.13 -31.90 15.84
CA ILE A 67 -24.80 -32.07 17.27
C ILE A 67 -25.84 -32.97 17.96
N SER A 68 -25.37 -33.96 18.70
CA SER A 68 -26.16 -34.91 19.48
C SER A 68 -25.59 -35.10 20.89
N GLU A 69 -26.31 -35.78 21.78
CA GLU A 69 -25.81 -36.09 23.13
C GLU A 69 -24.52 -36.93 23.14
N SER A 70 -24.27 -37.71 22.08
CA SER A 70 -23.08 -38.54 21.93
C SER A 70 -21.89 -37.83 21.29
N GLY A 71 -22.10 -36.71 20.59
CA GLY A 71 -21.04 -36.08 19.81
C GLY A 71 -21.55 -35.13 18.73
N ALA A 72 -20.61 -34.57 17.98
CA ALA A 72 -20.85 -33.71 16.82
C ALA A 72 -20.15 -34.27 15.59
N GLU A 73 -20.85 -34.27 14.45
CA GLU A 73 -20.32 -34.75 13.16
C GLU A 73 -20.59 -33.75 12.02
N ALA A 74 -19.62 -33.62 11.12
CA ALA A 74 -19.74 -32.88 9.85
C ALA A 74 -18.90 -33.57 8.77
N SER A 75 -19.33 -33.49 7.52
CA SER A 75 -18.53 -33.93 6.37
C SER A 75 -17.50 -32.86 5.97
N GLY A 76 -16.42 -33.29 5.31
CA GLY A 76 -15.43 -32.37 4.74
C GLY A 76 -16.05 -31.37 3.76
N ASP A 77 -17.01 -31.81 2.93
CA ASP A 77 -17.69 -30.95 1.95
C ASP A 77 -18.46 -29.80 2.60
N GLN A 78 -19.09 -30.04 3.76
CA GLN A 78 -19.80 -28.99 4.53
C GLN A 78 -18.84 -27.96 5.13
N LEU A 79 -17.57 -28.33 5.29
CA LEU A 79 -16.53 -27.50 5.90
C LEU A 79 -15.52 -26.98 4.87
N ALA A 80 -15.72 -27.27 3.57
CA ALA A 80 -14.74 -27.03 2.52
C ALA A 80 -14.31 -25.56 2.43
N GLU A 81 -15.22 -24.61 2.66
CA GLU A 81 -14.91 -23.17 2.64
C GLU A 81 -13.96 -22.72 3.77
N PHE A 82 -13.78 -23.54 4.80
CA PHE A 82 -12.91 -23.28 5.93
C PHE A 82 -11.60 -24.08 5.90
N ILE A 83 -11.39 -24.91 4.88
CA ILE A 83 -10.20 -25.76 4.70
C ILE A 83 -9.34 -25.15 3.61
N PHE A 84 -8.06 -24.94 3.92
CA PHE A 84 -7.09 -24.37 2.97
C PHE A 84 -6.05 -25.42 2.57
N PRO A 85 -5.47 -25.33 1.37
CA PRO A 85 -4.30 -26.14 1.02
C PRO A 85 -3.18 -26.00 2.07
N GLY A 86 -2.55 -27.11 2.44
CA GLY A 86 -1.53 -27.19 3.48
C GLY A 86 -2.10 -27.48 4.88
N ARG A 87 -1.46 -26.91 5.91
CA ARG A 87 -1.77 -27.22 7.31
C ARG A 87 -3.05 -26.54 7.80
N ASN A 88 -3.96 -27.34 8.32
CA ASN A 88 -5.20 -26.91 8.97
C ASN A 88 -5.24 -27.33 10.44
N VAL A 89 -6.03 -26.60 11.24
CA VAL A 89 -6.24 -26.88 12.66
C VAL A 89 -7.71 -27.09 12.94
N PHE A 90 -8.07 -28.24 13.48
CA PHE A 90 -9.41 -28.45 14.05
C PHE A 90 -9.31 -28.41 15.57
N ARG A 91 -10.06 -27.49 16.19
CA ARG A 91 -10.06 -27.23 17.63
C ARG A 91 -11.47 -27.38 18.21
N VAL A 92 -11.52 -28.01 19.37
CA VAL A 92 -12.72 -28.14 20.19
C VAL A 92 -12.46 -27.52 21.54
N GLU A 93 -13.38 -26.67 21.98
CA GLU A 93 -13.41 -26.14 23.34
C GLU A 93 -14.71 -26.55 24.02
N ALA A 94 -14.61 -27.17 25.20
CA ALA A 94 -15.75 -27.68 25.94
C ALA A 94 -15.51 -27.51 27.45
N ASN A 95 -16.36 -26.71 28.09
CA ASN A 95 -16.35 -26.38 29.53
C ASN A 95 -14.96 -25.97 30.05
N GLY A 96 -14.23 -25.18 29.26
CA GLY A 96 -12.89 -24.65 29.56
C GLY A 96 -11.74 -25.58 29.21
N ALA A 97 -11.99 -26.82 28.76
CA ALA A 97 -10.97 -27.70 28.19
C ALA A 97 -10.83 -27.45 26.69
N VAL A 98 -9.60 -27.45 26.19
CA VAL A 98 -9.28 -27.26 24.77
C VAL A 98 -8.53 -28.46 24.25
N GLN A 99 -8.98 -29.01 23.12
CA GLN A 99 -8.27 -30.00 22.34
C GLN A 99 -8.14 -29.51 20.90
N GLN A 100 -7.05 -29.87 20.24
CA GLN A 100 -6.84 -29.57 18.83
C GLN A 100 -6.07 -30.69 18.14
N VAL A 101 -6.35 -30.88 16.86
CA VAL A 101 -5.57 -31.73 15.95
C VAL A 101 -5.15 -30.92 14.73
N TYR A 102 -4.00 -31.27 14.18
CA TYR A 102 -3.53 -30.77 12.90
C TYR A 102 -3.82 -31.79 11.81
N PHE A 103 -4.19 -31.34 10.63
CA PHE A 103 -4.27 -32.17 9.43
C PHE A 103 -3.84 -31.35 8.21
N TYR A 104 -3.51 -32.02 7.12
CA TYR A 104 -2.93 -31.42 5.93
C TYR A 104 -3.78 -31.82 4.72
N TYR A 105 -4.24 -30.81 3.99
CA TYR A 105 -4.91 -30.98 2.71
C TYR A 105 -3.90 -30.65 1.61
N ASP A 106 -3.34 -31.69 1.00
CA ASP A 106 -2.13 -31.58 0.19
C ASP A 106 -2.44 -31.66 -1.29
N ILE A 107 -2.54 -30.48 -1.92
CA ILE A 107 -2.82 -30.33 -3.35
C ILE A 107 -1.77 -29.46 -4.04
N LEU A 108 -0.62 -29.28 -3.39
CA LEU A 108 0.49 -28.45 -3.86
C LEU A 108 1.73 -29.32 -3.98
N GLY A 109 2.56 -29.10 -4.99
CA GLY A 109 3.81 -29.84 -5.11
C GLY A 109 4.89 -29.39 -4.12
N PRO A 110 5.98 -30.18 -3.98
CA PRO A 110 7.04 -29.93 -3.00
C PRO A 110 7.73 -28.58 -3.17
N SER A 111 8.20 -27.98 -2.09
CA SER A 111 9.04 -26.77 -2.16
C SER A 111 10.52 -27.15 -2.21
N VAL A 112 11.29 -26.54 -3.12
CA VAL A 112 12.74 -26.77 -3.26
C VAL A 112 13.52 -25.62 -2.63
N HIS A 113 14.47 -25.94 -1.75
CA HIS A 113 15.32 -24.99 -1.05
C HIS A 113 16.79 -25.28 -1.35
N ILE A 114 17.52 -24.25 -1.81
CA ILE A 114 18.96 -24.33 -2.06
C ILE A 114 19.71 -23.87 -0.82
N LEU A 115 20.68 -24.66 -0.38
CA LEU A 115 21.53 -24.37 0.77
C LEU A 115 22.87 -23.76 0.33
N ASP A 116 23.50 -24.33 -0.70
CA ASP A 116 24.80 -23.88 -1.19
C ASP A 116 25.00 -24.24 -2.66
N VAL A 117 25.85 -23.45 -3.34
CA VAL A 117 26.24 -23.62 -4.74
C VAL A 117 27.75 -23.46 -4.88
N ASP A 118 28.45 -24.54 -5.21
CA ASP A 118 29.88 -24.52 -5.54
C ASP A 118 30.09 -24.48 -7.06
N ARG A 119 30.50 -23.31 -7.55
CA ARG A 119 30.79 -23.05 -8.97
C ARG A 119 32.13 -23.60 -9.45
N ASN A 120 33.05 -23.98 -8.55
CA ASN A 120 34.30 -24.61 -8.97
C ASN A 120 34.07 -26.07 -9.35
N THR A 121 33.11 -26.72 -8.69
CA THR A 121 32.74 -28.12 -8.92
C THR A 121 31.42 -28.28 -9.67
N ASN A 122 30.72 -27.18 -9.96
CA ASN A 122 29.37 -27.14 -10.52
C ASN A 122 28.38 -28.00 -9.73
N THR A 123 28.44 -27.91 -8.41
CA THR A 123 27.57 -28.68 -7.49
C THR A 123 26.59 -27.75 -6.81
N VAL A 124 25.33 -28.18 -6.72
CA VAL A 124 24.29 -27.54 -5.91
C VAL A 124 23.84 -28.49 -4.81
N THR A 125 23.62 -27.95 -3.62
CA THR A 125 23.08 -28.70 -2.46
C THR A 125 21.83 -28.02 -1.94
N GLY A 126 20.88 -28.82 -1.50
CA GLY A 126 19.57 -28.34 -1.08
C GLY A 126 18.72 -29.43 -0.46
N TYR A 127 17.45 -29.11 -0.23
CA TYR A 127 16.44 -30.09 0.13
C TYR A 127 15.10 -29.75 -0.54
N ALA A 128 14.31 -30.78 -0.82
CA ALA A 128 12.92 -30.65 -1.22
C ALA A 128 12.03 -31.06 -0.04
N GLU A 129 11.05 -30.22 0.30
CA GLU A 129 10.17 -30.39 1.45
C GLU A 129 8.72 -30.45 1.00
N ASP A 130 8.02 -31.46 1.51
CA ASP A 130 6.61 -31.68 1.26
C ASP A 130 6.01 -32.52 2.39
N VAL A 131 4.76 -32.28 2.77
CA VAL A 131 4.12 -33.01 3.86
C VAL A 131 3.56 -34.36 3.41
N GLY A 132 3.08 -34.45 2.16
CA GLY A 132 2.79 -35.70 1.45
C GLY A 132 4.05 -36.46 1.03
N GLY A 133 5.19 -35.79 1.04
CA GLY A 133 6.52 -36.33 0.80
C GLY A 133 6.92 -36.27 -0.66
N VAL A 134 8.24 -36.27 -0.91
CA VAL A 134 8.80 -36.02 -2.24
C VAL A 134 8.96 -37.34 -3.01
N ALA A 135 8.27 -37.46 -4.15
CA ALA A 135 8.40 -38.62 -5.02
C ALA A 135 9.53 -38.47 -6.04
N SER A 136 9.72 -37.28 -6.60
CA SER A 136 10.80 -37.02 -7.55
C SER A 136 11.24 -35.56 -7.58
N LEU A 137 12.50 -35.35 -7.98
CA LEU A 137 13.09 -34.05 -8.23
C LEU A 137 13.85 -34.09 -9.56
N GLN A 138 13.72 -33.04 -10.34
CA GLN A 138 14.49 -32.83 -11.56
C GLN A 138 15.14 -31.46 -11.52
N LEU A 139 16.34 -31.36 -12.10
CA LEU A 139 17.07 -30.13 -12.34
C LEU A 139 17.33 -30.03 -13.84
N ASP A 140 16.80 -29.01 -14.50
CA ASP A 140 16.91 -28.77 -15.94
C ASP A 140 16.50 -30.01 -16.77
N GLY A 141 15.45 -30.70 -16.33
CA GLY A 141 14.94 -31.93 -16.94
C GLY A 141 15.78 -33.19 -16.67
N GLN A 142 16.84 -33.10 -15.88
CA GLN A 142 17.63 -34.26 -15.43
C GLN A 142 17.19 -34.72 -14.04
N PRO A 143 17.01 -36.03 -13.81
CA PRO A 143 16.59 -36.54 -12.50
C PRO A 143 17.67 -36.30 -11.44
N VAL A 144 17.23 -35.86 -10.26
CA VAL A 144 18.06 -35.63 -9.07
C VAL A 144 17.72 -36.66 -8.01
N THR A 145 18.74 -37.33 -7.47
CA THR A 145 18.54 -38.26 -6.35
C THR A 145 18.28 -37.49 -5.08
N VAL A 146 17.11 -37.74 -4.47
CA VAL A 146 16.69 -37.17 -3.18
C VAL A 146 16.87 -38.23 -2.09
N ALA A 147 17.48 -37.86 -0.97
CA ALA A 147 17.61 -38.72 0.20
C ALA A 147 16.29 -38.78 0.98
N GLY A 148 16.19 -39.73 1.93
CA GLY A 148 14.95 -39.95 2.70
C GLY A 148 14.54 -38.78 3.60
N ASP A 149 15.44 -37.82 3.84
CA ASP A 149 15.17 -36.57 4.57
C ASP A 149 14.89 -35.38 3.63
N GLY A 150 14.72 -35.62 2.34
CA GLY A 150 14.49 -34.59 1.34
C GLY A 150 15.77 -33.93 0.82
N SER A 151 16.94 -34.21 1.39
CA SER A 151 18.19 -33.58 0.97
C SER A 151 18.69 -34.08 -0.39
N PHE A 152 19.37 -33.21 -1.13
CA PHE A 152 20.01 -33.57 -2.40
C PHE A 152 21.35 -32.84 -2.59
N SER A 153 22.20 -33.47 -3.40
CA SER A 153 23.40 -32.86 -3.96
C SER A 153 23.56 -33.35 -5.39
N THR A 154 23.65 -32.42 -6.34
CA THR A 154 23.73 -32.75 -7.77
C THR A 154 24.59 -31.77 -8.53
N ALA A 155 25.10 -32.20 -9.68
CA ALA A 155 25.72 -31.29 -10.62
C ALA A 155 24.66 -30.42 -11.31
N PHE A 156 25.01 -29.17 -11.61
CA PHE A 156 24.18 -28.25 -12.41
C PHE A 156 24.97 -27.71 -13.61
N VAL A 157 24.25 -27.23 -14.62
CA VAL A 157 24.86 -26.49 -15.74
C VAL A 157 24.83 -25.01 -15.41
N ASP A 158 25.98 -24.33 -15.48
CA ASP A 158 26.05 -22.87 -15.25
C ASP A 158 25.37 -22.11 -16.39
N GLN A 159 24.12 -21.74 -16.16
CA GLN A 159 23.27 -21.01 -17.09
C GLN A 159 22.55 -19.87 -16.35
N ALA A 160 21.85 -19.02 -17.11
CA ALA A 160 21.16 -17.85 -16.56
C ALA A 160 20.13 -18.23 -15.50
N VAL A 161 19.33 -19.26 -15.76
CA VAL A 161 18.25 -19.75 -14.88
C VAL A 161 18.30 -21.27 -14.86
N ASN A 162 18.35 -21.88 -13.68
CA ASN A 162 18.19 -23.31 -13.49
C ASN A 162 16.79 -23.60 -12.97
N GLN A 163 16.14 -24.60 -13.54
CA GLN A 163 14.76 -24.96 -13.20
C GLN A 163 14.73 -26.26 -12.42
N PHE A 164 14.11 -26.24 -11.26
CA PHE A 164 13.76 -27.44 -10.50
C PHE A 164 12.28 -27.77 -10.71
N VAL A 165 12.00 -29.04 -10.96
CA VAL A 165 10.64 -29.58 -10.98
C VAL A 165 10.58 -30.68 -9.92
N ALA A 166 9.79 -30.46 -8.88
CA ALA A 166 9.57 -31.44 -7.84
C ALA A 166 8.15 -32.00 -7.95
N THR A 167 7.96 -33.27 -7.62
CA THR A 167 6.64 -33.92 -7.58
C THR A 167 6.50 -34.70 -6.30
N ASP A 168 5.35 -34.56 -5.64
CA ASP A 168 5.03 -35.24 -4.39
C ASP A 168 4.53 -36.68 -4.63
N ASN A 169 4.17 -37.38 -3.57
CA ASN A 169 3.61 -38.74 -3.62
C ASN A 169 2.15 -38.80 -4.12
N PHE A 170 1.44 -37.66 -4.17
CA PHE A 170 0.06 -37.56 -4.66
C PHE A 170 -0.02 -37.20 -6.15
N GLY A 171 1.11 -36.82 -6.77
CA GLY A 171 1.23 -36.46 -8.17
C GLY A 171 1.14 -34.95 -8.45
N TYR A 172 1.16 -34.09 -7.43
CA TYR A 172 1.25 -32.64 -7.62
C TYR A 172 2.70 -32.23 -7.84
N SER A 173 2.91 -31.39 -8.85
CA SER A 173 4.23 -30.87 -9.20
C SER A 173 4.32 -29.38 -8.91
N SER A 174 5.50 -28.95 -8.51
CA SER A 174 5.89 -27.55 -8.43
C SER A 174 7.05 -27.28 -9.37
N THR A 175 7.22 -26.03 -9.77
CA THR A 175 8.37 -25.58 -10.55
C THR A 175 8.98 -24.37 -9.87
N THR A 176 10.27 -24.45 -9.58
CA THR A 176 11.04 -23.38 -8.94
C THR A 176 12.23 -23.04 -9.82
N GLU A 177 12.40 -21.76 -10.12
CA GLU A 177 13.51 -21.26 -10.91
C GLU A 177 14.50 -20.51 -10.03
N PHE A 178 15.78 -20.84 -10.18
CA PHE A 178 16.89 -20.14 -9.52
C PHE A 178 17.74 -19.47 -10.57
N ALA A 179 17.76 -18.15 -10.58
CA ALA A 179 18.65 -17.42 -11.47
C ALA A 179 20.05 -17.28 -10.87
N ARG A 180 21.01 -17.12 -11.78
CA ARG A 180 22.37 -16.72 -11.43
C ARG A 180 22.36 -15.30 -10.84
N LYS A 181 23.26 -15.04 -9.89
CA LYS A 181 23.37 -13.75 -9.19
C LYS A 181 23.65 -12.54 -10.09
N ASP A 182 24.08 -12.74 -11.33
CA ASP A 182 24.36 -11.70 -12.32
C ASP A 182 23.20 -11.49 -13.32
N GLN A 183 22.06 -12.16 -13.11
CA GLN A 183 20.87 -11.93 -13.92
C GLN A 183 20.18 -10.66 -13.45
N ASN A 184 19.85 -9.81 -14.41
CA ASN A 184 18.95 -8.68 -14.18
C ASN A 184 17.52 -9.22 -14.19
N PHE A 185 16.78 -9.00 -13.11
CA PHE A 185 15.37 -9.34 -13.05
C PHE A 185 14.54 -8.11 -13.39
N THR A 186 13.84 -8.16 -14.51
CA THR A 186 12.63 -7.37 -14.78
C THR A 186 11.45 -8.17 -14.29
N GLY A 187 11.03 -7.95 -13.04
CA GLY A 187 9.94 -8.75 -12.46
C GLY A 187 9.33 -8.21 -11.18
N ILE A 188 9.79 -7.05 -10.69
CA ILE A 188 9.16 -6.37 -9.57
C ILE A 188 8.45 -5.17 -10.16
N SER A 189 7.13 -5.19 -10.21
CA SER A 189 6.33 -4.03 -10.59
C SER A 189 5.76 -3.40 -9.32
N ALA A 190 5.95 -2.10 -9.12
CA ALA A 190 5.18 -1.35 -8.14
C ALA A 190 3.97 -0.74 -8.85
N ARG A 191 2.76 -1.00 -8.34
CA ARG A 191 1.54 -0.38 -8.85
C ARG A 191 0.93 0.51 -7.79
N LEU A 192 0.79 1.80 -8.11
CA LEU A 192 0.01 2.76 -7.35
C LEU A 192 -1.33 2.95 -8.06
N ASN A 193 -2.42 2.47 -7.47
CA ASN A 193 -3.77 2.73 -8.00
C ASN A 193 -4.31 4.06 -7.48
N GLN A 194 -5.45 4.50 -8.01
CA GLN A 194 -6.15 5.70 -7.54
C GLN A 194 -6.30 5.76 -6.02
N GLY A 195 -6.69 4.67 -5.35
CA GLY A 195 -6.80 4.64 -3.89
C GLY A 195 -5.48 4.85 -3.13
N GLY A 196 -4.35 4.49 -3.76
CA GLY A 196 -3.01 4.80 -3.27
C GLY A 196 -2.68 6.28 -3.41
N LEU A 197 -3.07 6.93 -4.52
CA LEU A 197 -2.93 8.38 -4.67
C LEU A 197 -3.84 9.15 -3.72
N ASP A 198 -5.09 8.71 -3.54
CA ASP A 198 -6.06 9.33 -2.62
C ASP A 198 -5.53 9.36 -1.18
N PHE A 199 -4.84 8.29 -0.74
CA PHE A 199 -4.20 8.25 0.58
C PHE A 199 -3.14 9.34 0.75
N LEU A 200 -2.49 9.71 -0.34
CA LEU A 200 -1.35 10.61 -0.37
C LEU A 200 -1.74 12.08 -0.52
N LEU A 201 -2.97 12.38 -0.97
CA LEU A 201 -3.49 13.74 -1.13
C LEU A 201 -3.35 14.56 0.16
N GLY A 202 -3.70 14.00 1.32
CA GLY A 202 -3.61 14.74 2.58
C GLY A 202 -2.19 15.18 2.96
N VAL A 203 -1.15 14.46 2.51
CA VAL A 203 0.24 14.87 2.70
C VAL A 203 0.58 16.03 1.75
N LEU A 204 0.15 15.92 0.50
CA LEU A 204 0.37 16.96 -0.51
C LEU A 204 -0.34 18.28 -0.16
N GLU A 205 -1.58 18.20 0.33
CA GLU A 205 -2.34 19.35 0.83
C GLU A 205 -1.63 20.02 2.00
N GLN A 206 -1.07 19.24 2.92
CA GLN A 206 -0.32 19.74 4.06
C GLN A 206 0.99 20.43 3.64
N GLU A 207 1.76 19.82 2.74
CA GLU A 207 3.02 20.39 2.25
C GLU A 207 2.78 21.69 1.48
N LEU A 208 1.77 21.73 0.61
CA LEU A 208 1.39 22.94 -0.12
C LEU A 208 0.86 24.04 0.79
N GLY A 209 0.04 23.68 1.79
CA GLY A 209 -0.47 24.63 2.79
C GLY A 209 0.61 25.19 3.72
N GLN A 210 1.78 24.55 3.85
CA GLN A 210 2.90 25.04 4.67
C GLN A 210 4.01 25.71 3.87
N THR A 211 3.83 25.85 2.55
CA THR A 211 4.85 26.41 1.68
C THR A 211 5.02 27.93 1.88
N ASP A 212 6.26 28.39 2.02
CA ASP A 212 6.58 29.82 2.04
C ASP A 212 6.62 30.41 0.61
N PHE A 213 5.59 31.17 0.26
CA PHE A 213 5.49 31.86 -1.03
C PHE A 213 6.26 33.18 -1.10
N GLY A 214 6.85 33.65 -0.01
CA GLY A 214 7.62 34.90 0.06
C GLY A 214 8.66 35.06 -1.07
N PRO A 215 9.52 34.06 -1.32
CA PRO A 215 10.51 34.12 -2.41
C PRO A 215 9.90 34.31 -3.80
N ILE A 216 8.73 33.71 -4.07
CA ILE A 216 8.01 33.90 -5.35
C ILE A 216 7.48 35.32 -5.42
N ILE A 217 6.81 35.79 -4.36
CA ILE A 217 6.19 37.12 -4.28
C ILE A 217 7.24 38.23 -4.53
N GLU A 218 8.46 38.07 -4.02
CA GLU A 218 9.55 39.03 -4.21
C GLU A 218 9.96 39.19 -5.69
N THR A 219 9.81 38.14 -6.50
CA THR A 219 10.16 38.15 -7.93
C THR A 219 9.08 38.72 -8.83
N LEU A 220 7.86 38.92 -8.31
CA LEU A 220 6.72 39.35 -9.12
C LEU A 220 6.87 40.81 -9.58
N PRO A 221 6.49 41.12 -10.82
CA PRO A 221 6.52 42.46 -11.34
C PRO A 221 5.48 43.35 -10.65
N VAL A 222 5.80 44.65 -10.56
CA VAL A 222 4.83 45.66 -10.12
C VAL A 222 3.85 45.93 -11.26
N THR A 223 2.56 45.78 -10.99
CA THR A 223 1.50 46.06 -11.95
C THR A 223 1.12 47.54 -11.90
N ARG A 224 1.17 48.21 -13.05
CA ARG A 224 0.78 49.62 -13.17
C ARG A 224 -0.64 49.75 -13.65
N VAL A 225 -1.41 50.60 -12.99
CA VAL A 225 -2.83 50.79 -13.27
C VAL A 225 -3.13 52.28 -13.39
N SER A 226 -3.94 52.63 -14.38
CA SER A 226 -4.36 54.01 -14.62
C SER A 226 -5.86 54.05 -14.92
N PRO A 227 -6.73 53.93 -13.89
CA PRO A 227 -8.17 53.79 -14.10
C PRO A 227 -8.81 55.03 -14.74
N LEU A 228 -8.23 56.20 -14.51
CA LEU A 228 -8.69 57.48 -15.06
C LEU A 228 -7.49 58.40 -15.34
N PRO A 229 -7.62 59.39 -16.24
CA PRO A 229 -6.61 60.42 -16.41
C PRO A 229 -6.25 61.10 -15.08
N GLY A 230 -4.96 61.16 -14.78
CA GLY A 230 -4.45 61.76 -13.54
C GLY A 230 -4.38 60.78 -12.35
N ILE A 231 -4.88 59.55 -12.47
CA ILE A 231 -4.72 58.51 -11.43
C ILE A 231 -3.71 57.49 -11.94
N ASN A 232 -2.58 57.35 -11.25
CA ASN A 232 -1.52 56.40 -11.58
C ASN A 232 -1.17 55.61 -10.33
N LEU A 233 -1.46 54.31 -10.35
CA LEU A 233 -1.26 53.41 -9.22
C LEU A 233 -0.32 52.29 -9.61
N ASN A 234 0.40 51.79 -8.63
CA ASN A 234 1.25 50.62 -8.69
C ASN A 234 0.70 49.63 -7.67
N ILE A 235 0.64 48.37 -8.07
CA ILE A 235 0.17 47.26 -7.25
C ILE A 235 1.29 46.24 -7.16
N ARG A 236 1.55 45.76 -5.94
CA ARG A 236 2.44 44.63 -5.66
C ARG A 236 1.74 43.71 -4.70
N ILE A 237 1.85 42.42 -4.95
CA ILE A 237 1.42 41.38 -4.02
C ILE A 237 2.45 41.33 -2.90
N THR A 238 1.98 41.30 -1.65
CA THR A 238 2.84 41.33 -0.46
C THR A 238 2.67 40.10 0.41
N GLN A 239 1.55 39.40 0.28
CA GLN A 239 1.26 38.19 1.05
C GLN A 239 0.28 37.31 0.27
N PHE A 240 0.56 36.02 0.26
CA PHE A 240 -0.33 34.98 -0.24
C PHE A 240 -0.05 33.68 0.51
N ASP A 241 -1.11 32.93 0.76
CA ASP A 241 -1.08 31.62 1.39
C ASP A 241 -2.13 30.75 0.69
N LEU A 242 -1.85 29.45 0.61
CA LEU A 242 -2.78 28.44 0.11
C LEU A 242 -3.57 27.76 1.22
N ASP A 243 -3.24 28.02 2.49
CA ASP A 243 -3.85 27.50 3.73
C ASP A 243 -5.07 26.56 3.49
N GLN A 244 -4.80 25.25 3.49
CA GLN A 244 -5.76 24.16 3.18
C GLN A 244 -6.27 24.12 1.72
N PRO A 245 -5.39 23.91 0.73
CA PRO A 245 -5.85 23.60 -0.63
C PRO A 245 -6.56 22.23 -0.64
N ASP A 246 -7.63 22.12 -1.42
CA ASP A 246 -8.29 20.86 -1.78
C ASP A 246 -7.67 20.36 -3.07
N ILE A 247 -7.10 19.15 -3.05
CA ILE A 247 -6.33 18.62 -4.18
C ILE A 247 -6.96 17.32 -4.65
N ASP A 248 -7.20 17.24 -5.95
CA ASP A 248 -7.63 16.02 -6.63
C ASP A 248 -6.60 15.65 -7.68
N LEU A 249 -6.23 14.37 -7.72
CA LEU A 249 -5.28 13.79 -8.67
C LEU A 249 -5.94 12.59 -9.33
N VAL A 250 -6.12 12.60 -10.64
CA VAL A 250 -6.77 11.50 -11.38
C VAL A 250 -5.80 10.95 -12.42
N VAL A 251 -5.46 9.67 -12.30
CA VAL A 251 -4.64 8.99 -13.31
C VAL A 251 -5.47 8.73 -14.55
N GLN A 252 -4.97 9.12 -15.71
CA GLN A 252 -5.56 8.84 -17.00
C GLN A 252 -4.86 7.64 -17.67
N ASP A 253 -5.54 6.94 -18.58
CA ASP A 253 -5.01 5.77 -19.29
C ASP A 253 -3.99 6.14 -20.43
N ASP A 254 -3.42 7.34 -20.39
CA ASP A 254 -2.49 7.89 -21.38
C ASP A 254 -1.19 8.45 -20.77
N GLU A 255 -0.81 7.94 -19.60
CA GLU A 255 0.43 8.30 -18.86
C GLU A 255 0.42 9.74 -18.33
N THR A 256 -0.78 10.31 -18.19
CA THR A 256 -0.99 11.61 -17.58
C THR A 256 -1.70 11.49 -16.22
N VAL A 257 -1.44 12.45 -15.34
CA VAL A 257 -2.23 12.67 -14.13
C VAL A 257 -2.86 14.05 -14.20
N ASP A 258 -4.18 14.08 -14.24
CA ASP A 258 -4.93 15.33 -14.15
C ASP A 258 -4.89 15.79 -12.70
N ALA A 259 -4.38 16.99 -12.48
CA ALA A 259 -4.34 17.59 -11.17
C ALA A 259 -5.23 18.81 -11.12
N ARG A 260 -6.06 18.83 -10.08
CA ARG A 260 -6.96 19.93 -9.80
C ARG A 260 -6.70 20.41 -8.38
N ILE A 261 -6.43 21.71 -8.25
CA ILE A 261 -6.18 22.36 -6.97
C ILE A 261 -7.24 23.43 -6.81
N ASP A 262 -8.02 23.28 -5.76
CA ASP A 262 -9.08 24.18 -5.37
C ASP A 262 -8.74 24.87 -4.06
N LEU A 263 -8.77 26.19 -4.08
CA LEU A 263 -8.65 27.01 -2.89
C LEU A 263 -9.93 27.83 -2.72
N TYR A 264 -10.50 27.78 -1.52
CA TYR A 264 -11.75 28.45 -1.18
C TYR A 264 -11.52 29.56 -0.16
N ASP A 265 -12.30 30.64 -0.27
CA ASP A 265 -12.40 31.71 0.72
C ASP A 265 -11.04 32.24 1.22
N PHE A 266 -10.13 32.55 0.29
CA PHE A 266 -8.76 32.95 0.62
C PHE A 266 -8.53 34.45 0.52
N ASP A 267 -7.57 34.93 1.31
CA ASP A 267 -7.17 36.33 1.38
C ASP A 267 -5.74 36.52 0.88
N MET A 268 -5.49 37.68 0.29
CA MET A 268 -4.19 38.10 -0.20
C MET A 268 -3.89 39.54 0.19
N GLY A 269 -2.66 39.77 0.63
CA GLY A 269 -2.16 41.11 0.89
C GLY A 269 -1.62 41.74 -0.39
N ILE A 270 -2.06 42.96 -0.69
CA ILE A 270 -1.44 43.81 -1.71
C ILE A 270 -1.01 45.15 -1.13
N GLN A 271 0.01 45.74 -1.72
CA GLN A 271 0.38 47.13 -1.53
C GLN A 271 -0.02 47.94 -2.76
N VAL A 272 -0.68 49.07 -2.53
CA VAL A 272 -1.10 50.02 -3.57
C VAL A 272 -0.44 51.37 -3.30
N TRP A 273 0.35 51.87 -4.25
CA TRP A 273 1.00 53.18 -4.12
C TRP A 273 1.08 53.94 -5.44
N GLY A 274 1.09 55.26 -5.38
CA GLY A 274 1.14 56.11 -6.57
C GLY A 274 0.57 57.48 -6.29
N ASN A 275 -0.10 58.05 -7.29
CA ASN A 275 -0.67 59.39 -7.20
C ASN A 275 -2.11 59.42 -7.71
N ILE A 276 -2.97 60.11 -6.95
CA ILE A 276 -4.29 60.56 -7.39
C ILE A 276 -4.16 62.06 -7.65
N PHE A 277 -4.07 62.44 -8.92
CA PHE A 277 -3.67 63.78 -9.36
C PHE A 277 -2.32 64.19 -8.74
N LEU A 278 -2.35 65.14 -7.80
CA LEU A 278 -1.17 65.65 -7.09
C LEU A 278 -1.03 65.06 -5.67
N ILE A 279 -1.93 64.17 -5.26
CA ILE A 279 -1.98 63.60 -3.92
C ILE A 279 -1.34 62.20 -3.95
N PRO A 280 -0.24 61.97 -3.21
CA PRO A 280 0.35 60.64 -3.12
C PRO A 280 -0.55 59.69 -2.32
N LEU A 281 -0.64 58.45 -2.79
CA LEU A 281 -1.31 57.34 -2.11
C LEU A 281 -0.27 56.28 -1.76
N ASN A 282 -0.36 55.74 -0.54
CA ASN A 282 0.28 54.50 -0.12
C ASN A 282 -0.66 53.81 0.85
N SER A 283 -1.18 52.65 0.46
CA SER A 283 -2.14 51.88 1.24
C SER A 283 -1.84 50.39 1.07
N GLY A 284 -1.97 49.64 2.16
CA GLY A 284 -2.22 48.19 2.01
C GLY A 284 -3.66 47.95 1.57
N ALA A 285 -3.91 46.78 1.00
CA ALA A 285 -5.24 46.25 0.78
C ALA A 285 -5.25 44.75 1.06
N ILE A 286 -6.39 44.26 1.52
CA ILE A 286 -6.69 42.83 1.56
C ILE A 286 -7.60 42.54 0.38
N VAL A 287 -7.22 41.55 -0.41
CA VAL A 287 -8.04 41.04 -1.51
C VAL A 287 -8.57 39.69 -1.11
N HIS A 288 -9.89 39.57 -1.09
CA HIS A 288 -10.59 38.32 -0.87
C HIS A 288 -11.01 37.71 -2.21
N PHE A 289 -10.93 36.38 -2.29
CA PHE A 289 -11.41 35.58 -3.40
C PHE A 289 -12.25 34.42 -2.87
N ASP A 290 -13.45 34.23 -3.43
CA ASP A 290 -14.29 33.09 -3.08
C ASP A 290 -13.63 31.77 -3.52
N ARG A 291 -12.93 31.76 -4.68
CA ARG A 291 -12.30 30.55 -5.21
C ARG A 291 -11.15 30.82 -6.17
N LEU A 292 -10.08 30.03 -6.05
CA LEU A 292 -9.05 29.82 -7.06
C LEU A 292 -9.07 28.35 -7.47
N LEU A 293 -9.29 28.09 -8.75
CA LEU A 293 -9.18 26.77 -9.36
C LEU A 293 -7.94 26.77 -10.26
N ILE A 294 -7.05 25.80 -10.08
CA ILE A 294 -5.93 25.51 -10.97
C ILE A 294 -6.12 24.09 -11.49
N GLU A 295 -6.08 23.92 -12.81
CA GLU A 295 -6.17 22.63 -13.48
C GLU A 295 -4.91 22.44 -14.33
N THR A 296 -4.24 21.30 -14.22
CA THR A 296 -3.01 21.04 -14.97
C THR A 296 -2.83 19.55 -15.20
N ASN A 297 -2.16 19.19 -16.29
CA ASN A 297 -1.83 17.81 -16.59
C ASN A 297 -0.36 17.56 -16.24
N TYR A 298 -0.10 16.49 -15.49
CA TYR A 298 1.24 16.00 -15.25
C TYR A 298 1.56 14.90 -16.26
N LEU A 299 2.42 15.21 -17.21
CA LEU A 299 2.98 14.23 -18.13
C LEU A 299 4.06 13.44 -17.40
N MET A 300 3.87 12.13 -17.29
CA MET A 300 4.83 11.22 -16.69
C MET A 300 5.62 10.50 -17.78
N ASP A 301 6.93 10.38 -17.61
CA ASP A 301 7.81 9.63 -18.52
C ASP A 301 8.96 8.99 -17.74
N ILE A 302 9.56 7.93 -18.26
CA ILE A 302 10.78 7.34 -17.70
C ILE A 302 11.99 7.87 -18.49
N VAL A 303 12.79 8.73 -17.85
CA VAL A 303 14.01 9.30 -18.42
C VAL A 303 15.20 8.87 -17.57
N ASP A 304 16.20 8.26 -18.20
CA ASP A 304 17.43 7.80 -17.53
C ASP A 304 17.19 6.85 -16.34
N SER A 305 16.16 6.00 -16.43
CA SER A 305 15.71 5.10 -15.36
C SER A 305 15.22 5.83 -14.10
N ASP A 306 14.65 7.02 -14.28
CA ASP A 306 13.99 7.81 -13.26
C ASP A 306 12.62 8.29 -13.77
N LEU A 307 11.66 8.47 -12.86
CA LEU A 307 10.32 8.94 -13.19
C LEU A 307 10.36 10.47 -13.33
N SER A 308 10.29 10.94 -14.57
CA SER A 308 10.23 12.34 -14.94
C SER A 308 8.77 12.81 -14.96
N VAL A 309 8.53 14.01 -14.44
CA VAL A 309 7.21 14.63 -14.41
C VAL A 309 7.34 16.03 -15.01
N ALA A 310 6.49 16.35 -15.99
CA ALA A 310 6.40 17.66 -16.60
C ALA A 310 4.97 18.19 -16.54
N LEU A 311 4.83 19.51 -16.40
CA LEU A 311 3.52 20.17 -16.51
C LEU A 311 3.15 20.36 -17.97
N ASP A 312 1.88 20.13 -18.27
CA ASP A 312 1.24 20.48 -19.52
C ASP A 312 -0.15 21.07 -19.29
N ASP A 313 -0.60 21.90 -20.22
CA ASP A 313 -1.94 22.51 -20.26
C ASP A 313 -2.44 23.11 -18.92
N THR A 314 -1.58 23.83 -18.19
CA THR A 314 -1.99 24.54 -16.97
C THR A 314 -2.99 25.66 -17.28
N SER A 315 -4.15 25.61 -16.64
CA SER A 315 -5.18 26.64 -16.67
C SER A 315 -5.60 27.05 -15.27
N TYR A 316 -6.19 28.25 -15.14
CA TYR A 316 -6.65 28.75 -13.85
C TYR A 316 -7.92 29.61 -13.99
N SER A 317 -8.70 29.66 -12.91
CA SER A 317 -9.89 30.48 -12.79
C SER A 317 -9.96 31.10 -11.40
N LEU A 318 -10.27 32.40 -11.36
CA LEU A 318 -10.51 33.15 -10.13
C LEU A 318 -11.99 33.57 -10.06
N GLN A 319 -12.60 33.42 -8.89
CA GLN A 319 -13.98 33.80 -8.64
C GLN A 319 -14.08 34.64 -7.36
N GLY A 320 -15.11 35.49 -7.29
CA GLY A 320 -15.43 36.18 -6.03
C GLY A 320 -14.44 37.25 -5.58
N LEU A 321 -13.93 38.05 -6.52
CA LEU A 321 -12.94 39.08 -6.20
C LEU A 321 -13.55 40.27 -5.43
N MET A 322 -13.02 40.54 -4.23
CA MET A 322 -13.35 41.70 -3.41
C MET A 322 -12.08 42.38 -2.89
N VAL A 323 -11.99 43.70 -3.03
CA VAL A 323 -10.82 44.49 -2.63
C VAL A 323 -11.16 45.43 -1.47
N ASN A 324 -10.46 45.28 -0.35
CA ASN A 324 -10.61 46.10 0.85
C ASN A 324 -9.35 46.94 1.09
N LEU A 325 -9.40 48.22 0.73
CA LEU A 325 -8.31 49.18 0.99
C LEU A 325 -8.26 49.58 2.46
N LEU A 326 -7.07 49.50 3.07
CA LEU A 326 -6.88 49.89 4.47
C LEU A 326 -6.93 51.41 4.68
N ILE A 327 -6.50 52.19 3.68
CA ILE A 327 -6.55 53.66 3.69
C ILE A 327 -7.31 54.15 2.47
N ILE A 328 -8.35 54.96 2.72
CA ILE A 328 -9.21 55.53 1.70
C ILE A 328 -8.91 57.04 1.57
N PRO A 329 -8.35 57.52 0.45
CA PRO A 329 -7.93 58.92 0.30
C PRO A 329 -9.09 59.89 0.07
N SER A 330 -10.19 59.46 -0.57
CA SER A 330 -11.42 60.25 -0.75
C SER A 330 -12.58 59.39 -1.27
N TYR A 331 -13.81 59.67 -0.85
CA TYR A 331 -15.01 58.97 -1.34
C TYR A 331 -15.32 59.22 -2.83
N THR A 332 -14.86 60.34 -3.40
CA THR A 332 -15.25 60.78 -4.75
C THR A 332 -14.71 59.91 -5.89
N TYR A 333 -13.59 59.22 -5.69
CA TYR A 333 -12.93 58.42 -6.73
C TYR A 333 -12.76 56.95 -6.34
N ILE A 334 -13.36 56.54 -5.23
CA ILE A 334 -13.12 55.21 -4.64
C ILE A 334 -13.57 54.09 -5.60
N ASP A 335 -14.72 54.25 -6.25
CA ASP A 335 -15.26 53.26 -7.19
C ASP A 335 -14.36 53.08 -8.41
N ALA A 336 -13.83 54.18 -8.95
CA ALA A 336 -12.91 54.14 -10.07
C ALA A 336 -11.56 53.51 -9.69
N ILE A 337 -11.07 53.77 -8.48
CA ILE A 337 -9.83 53.17 -7.96
C ILE A 337 -10.03 51.67 -7.73
N ILE A 338 -11.08 51.27 -7.01
CA ILE A 338 -11.39 49.87 -6.73
C ILE A 338 -11.64 49.11 -8.04
N SER A 339 -12.44 49.64 -8.95
CA SER A 339 -12.68 49.01 -10.26
C SER A 339 -11.39 48.90 -11.09
N GLY A 340 -10.55 49.94 -11.07
CA GLY A 340 -9.23 49.91 -11.69
C GLY A 340 -8.35 48.78 -11.17
N ILE A 341 -8.23 48.68 -9.84
CA ILE A 341 -7.48 47.63 -9.16
C ILE A 341 -8.05 46.27 -9.54
N THR A 342 -9.36 46.07 -9.36
CA THR A 342 -10.07 44.81 -9.61
C THR A 342 -9.85 44.32 -11.04
N ASN A 343 -10.04 45.18 -12.05
CA ASN A 343 -9.90 44.81 -13.47
C ASN A 343 -8.46 44.47 -13.88
N ASN A 344 -7.46 44.93 -13.14
CA ASN A 344 -6.04 44.70 -13.46
C ASN A 344 -5.37 43.72 -12.50
N LEU A 345 -6.07 43.28 -11.46
CA LEU A 345 -5.52 42.38 -10.46
C LEU A 345 -5.27 40.99 -11.06
N ILE A 346 -6.13 40.54 -11.98
CA ILE A 346 -5.95 39.26 -12.70
C ILE A 346 -4.59 39.24 -13.42
N ASN A 347 -4.23 40.34 -14.11
CA ASN A 347 -2.93 40.46 -14.80
C ASN A 347 -1.75 40.51 -13.83
N ALA A 348 -1.96 41.00 -12.60
CA ALA A 348 -0.94 40.96 -11.54
C ALA A 348 -0.77 39.53 -10.98
N PHE A 349 -1.80 38.70 -11.11
CA PHE A 349 -1.87 37.37 -10.52
C PHE A 349 -1.37 36.26 -11.44
N GLU A 350 -1.57 36.40 -12.75
CA GLU A 350 -1.15 35.42 -13.75
C GLU A 350 0.33 34.98 -13.60
N PRO A 351 1.33 35.89 -13.47
CA PRO A 351 2.72 35.47 -13.32
C PRO A 351 2.98 34.72 -12.00
N MET A 352 2.17 34.98 -10.99
CA MET A 352 2.26 34.33 -9.69
C MET A 352 1.71 32.91 -9.75
N ILE A 353 0.53 32.71 -10.36
CA ILE A 353 -0.04 31.38 -10.56
C ILE A 353 0.93 30.49 -11.35
N VAL A 354 1.46 31.00 -12.47
CA VAL A 354 2.47 30.28 -13.26
C VAL A 354 3.69 29.94 -12.41
N SER A 355 4.21 30.90 -11.64
CA SER A 355 5.37 30.66 -10.77
C SER A 355 5.10 29.64 -9.66
N ILE A 356 3.89 29.62 -9.09
CA ILE A 356 3.48 28.65 -8.07
C ILE A 356 3.38 27.26 -8.70
N SER A 357 2.71 27.13 -9.84
CA SER A 357 2.61 25.87 -10.58
C SER A 357 4.00 25.31 -10.93
N GLU A 358 4.87 26.12 -11.54
CA GLU A 358 6.17 25.66 -12.02
C GLU A 358 7.22 25.43 -10.92
N LYS A 359 7.25 26.26 -9.87
CA LYS A 359 8.36 26.28 -8.89
C LYS A 359 8.01 25.68 -7.54
N VAL A 360 6.72 25.48 -7.26
CA VAL A 360 6.25 24.91 -5.99
C VAL A 360 5.53 23.61 -6.27
N ILE A 361 4.41 23.67 -7.00
CA ILE A 361 3.53 22.51 -7.15
C ILE A 361 4.23 21.41 -7.95
N ALA A 362 4.81 21.72 -9.11
CA ALA A 362 5.51 20.72 -9.93
C ALA A 362 6.69 20.05 -9.22
N PRO A 363 7.61 20.78 -8.55
CA PRO A 363 8.66 20.15 -7.76
C PRO A 363 8.13 19.29 -6.62
N ILE A 364 7.13 19.75 -5.86
CA ILE A 364 6.56 18.96 -4.76
C ILE A 364 5.92 17.67 -5.29
N VAL A 365 5.10 17.75 -6.34
CA VAL A 365 4.48 16.56 -6.96
C VAL A 365 5.53 15.65 -7.60
N SER A 366 6.55 16.21 -8.27
CA SER A 366 7.67 15.45 -8.82
C SER A 366 8.44 14.71 -7.73
N ASP A 367 8.88 15.42 -6.69
CA ASP A 367 9.64 14.84 -5.58
C ASP A 367 8.80 13.79 -4.86
N PHE A 368 7.51 14.06 -4.67
CA PHE A 368 6.56 13.12 -4.09
C PHE A 368 6.42 11.81 -4.90
N ILE A 369 6.28 11.92 -6.22
CA ILE A 369 6.18 10.77 -7.12
C ILE A 369 7.53 10.03 -7.24
N LYS A 370 8.66 10.75 -7.21
CA LYS A 370 10.02 10.18 -7.27
C LYS A 370 10.46 9.50 -5.97
N ASP A 371 10.07 10.05 -4.82
CA ASP A 371 10.45 9.56 -3.50
C ASP A 371 9.57 8.41 -3.00
N ILE A 372 8.70 7.82 -3.84
CA ILE A 372 8.05 6.55 -3.53
C ILE A 372 9.17 5.51 -3.27
N PRO A 373 9.49 5.16 -2.01
CA PRO A 373 10.71 4.43 -1.72
C PRO A 373 10.45 2.97 -2.04
N ILE A 374 11.12 2.43 -3.05
CA ILE A 374 11.11 0.99 -3.33
C ILE A 374 12.42 0.38 -2.85
N GLU A 375 12.62 0.46 -1.53
CA GLU A 375 13.74 -0.24 -0.87
C GLU A 375 13.30 -1.66 -0.50
N LEU A 376 13.71 -2.63 -1.31
CA LEU A 376 13.53 -4.05 -1.01
C LEU A 376 14.82 -4.59 -0.36
N GLN A 377 14.81 -4.67 0.96
CA GLN A 377 15.87 -5.34 1.71
C GLN A 377 15.56 -6.83 1.81
N VAL A 378 16.16 -7.63 0.93
CA VAL A 378 16.07 -9.09 1.01
C VAL A 378 17.20 -9.59 1.90
N THR A 379 16.84 -10.12 3.07
CA THR A 379 17.79 -10.80 3.95
C THR A 379 17.84 -12.26 3.55
N VAL A 380 18.98 -12.71 3.00
CA VAL A 380 19.19 -14.12 2.70
C VAL A 380 19.35 -14.89 4.03
N PRO A 381 18.53 -15.91 4.34
CA PRO A 381 18.71 -16.69 5.55
C PRO A 381 20.01 -17.49 5.46
N GLY A 382 20.96 -17.27 6.37
CA GLY A 382 22.17 -18.10 6.51
C GLY A 382 23.48 -17.32 6.72
N ASP A 383 23.73 -16.28 5.90
CA ASP A 383 25.00 -15.54 5.91
C ASP A 383 24.91 -14.13 6.49
N GLY A 384 23.70 -13.60 6.73
CA GLY A 384 23.52 -12.22 7.17
C GLY A 384 23.93 -11.16 6.13
N GLU A 385 24.28 -11.59 4.91
CA GLU A 385 24.55 -10.73 3.78
C GLU A 385 23.26 -10.02 3.37
N LYS A 386 23.30 -8.68 3.38
CA LYS A 386 22.21 -7.84 2.91
C LYS A 386 22.34 -7.70 1.40
N VAL A 387 21.38 -8.25 0.66
CA VAL A 387 21.25 -7.94 -0.76
C VAL A 387 20.44 -6.65 -0.86
N ASN A 388 21.11 -5.56 -1.22
CA ASN A 388 20.42 -4.32 -1.54
C ASN A 388 19.93 -4.45 -2.98
N ILE A 389 18.65 -4.76 -3.14
CA ILE A 389 18.02 -4.74 -4.45
C ILE A 389 17.59 -3.29 -4.69
N ARG A 390 18.31 -2.58 -5.56
CA ARG A 390 17.86 -1.28 -6.05
C ARG A 390 16.97 -1.52 -7.26
N ALA A 391 15.70 -1.25 -7.06
CA ALA A 391 14.67 -1.23 -8.07
C ALA A 391 14.72 0.11 -8.82
N VAL A 392 14.91 0.10 -10.14
CA VAL A 392 14.87 1.33 -10.97
C VAL A 392 13.72 1.28 -11.99
N PRO A 393 12.94 2.36 -12.15
CA PRO A 393 11.91 2.47 -13.17
C PRO A 393 12.41 2.15 -14.58
N GLU A 394 11.74 1.26 -15.31
CA GLU A 394 12.05 0.90 -16.70
C GLU A 394 10.87 1.07 -17.65
N PHE A 395 9.65 0.81 -17.16
CA PHE A 395 8.42 0.96 -17.94
C PHE A 395 7.34 1.60 -17.06
N LEU A 396 6.57 2.50 -17.67
CA LEU A 396 5.43 3.17 -17.10
C LEU A 396 4.18 2.69 -17.84
N ASP A 397 3.17 2.21 -17.12
CA ASP A 397 1.82 1.99 -17.65
C ASP A 397 0.82 2.64 -16.71
N SER A 398 -0.13 3.37 -17.27
CA SER A 398 -1.18 4.08 -16.54
C SER A 398 -2.55 3.41 -16.66
N LYS A 399 -2.66 2.31 -17.43
CA LYS A 399 -3.90 1.58 -17.66
C LYS A 399 -4.62 1.17 -16.38
N ASP A 400 -5.95 1.18 -16.48
CA ASP A 400 -6.87 0.84 -15.40
C ASP A 400 -6.66 1.80 -14.20
N LEU A 401 -6.43 3.08 -14.49
CA LEU A 401 -6.34 4.17 -13.50
C LEU A 401 -5.26 3.91 -12.43
N GLY A 402 -4.09 3.46 -12.85
CA GLY A 402 -3.00 3.17 -11.92
C GLY A 402 -1.63 3.24 -12.56
N ILE A 403 -0.70 3.87 -11.85
CA ILE A 403 0.70 4.04 -12.25
C ILE A 403 1.43 2.74 -11.91
N THR A 404 1.85 2.01 -12.94
CA THR A 404 2.69 0.82 -12.81
C THR A 404 4.10 1.18 -13.24
N VAL A 405 5.05 1.01 -12.34
CA VAL A 405 6.47 1.17 -12.61
C VAL A 405 7.13 -0.21 -12.55
N ASP A 406 7.64 -0.67 -13.69
CA ASP A 406 8.46 -1.88 -13.72
C ASP A 406 9.85 -1.55 -13.17
N LEU A 407 10.32 -2.38 -12.25
CA LEU A 407 11.55 -2.16 -11.54
C LEU A 407 12.57 -3.20 -11.99
N ASN A 408 13.69 -2.69 -12.48
CA ASN A 408 14.86 -3.49 -12.79
C ASN A 408 15.78 -3.57 -11.56
N THR A 409 16.27 -4.76 -11.23
CA THR A 409 17.25 -4.95 -10.16
C THR A 409 18.66 -4.69 -10.70
N ARG A 410 19.36 -3.66 -10.19
CA ARG A 410 20.80 -3.46 -10.45
C ARG A 410 21.69 -3.97 -9.32
#